data_AF-A0A2N5A9Y9-F1
#
_entry.id   AF-A0A2N5A9Y9-F1
#
_cell.length_a   1.000
_cell.length_b   1.000
_cell.length_c   1.000
_cell.angle_alpha   90.00
_cell.angle_beta   90.00
_cell.angle_gamma   90.00
#
_symmetry.space_group_name_H-M   'P 1'
#
loop_
_entity.id
_entity.type
_entity.pdbx_description
1 polymer ?
#
loop_
_entity_poly.entity_id
_entity_poly.type
_entity_poly.pdbx_seq_one_letter_code
_entity_poly.pdbx_strand_id
1 'polypeptide(L)'
;GEYYWNSGMFMFRAKKYLSELAKFRPDILEACQAAVNAADNGSDFISIPHDIFCECPDESVDYAVMEKTADAVVVGLDADWSDVGSWSALWEVSPKDEQGNVLSGDAWVHNSENCYINSDEKLVAAIGVENLVIVSTKDAVLVMNRERSQDVKKAVEFLKQNQRSEYKRHREIYRPWGRCDVVVQTPRFNVNRITVKPGGAFSMQMHHHRAEHWVILAGTGQVTVNGKQFLLTENQSTFIPIGAEHSLENPGRIPLEVLEIQSGSYLGEDDIIRIKDQYGRC
;
A
#
# COMPACT_ATOMS: atom_id res chain seq x y z
N GLY A 1 20.26 3.58 36.07
CA GLY A 1 19.11 3.89 35.21
C GLY A 1 19.22 5.32 34.75
N GLU A 2 20.22 5.62 33.92
CA GLU A 2 20.49 6.98 33.40
C GLU A 2 20.11 7.12 31.93
N TYR A 3 19.38 6.15 31.39
CA TYR A 3 19.03 6.06 29.97
C TYR A 3 17.52 5.91 29.83
N TYR A 4 16.98 6.57 28.80
CA TYR A 4 15.62 6.39 28.31
C TYR A 4 15.65 5.74 26.94
N TRP A 5 14.57 5.03 26.59
CA TRP A 5 14.37 4.60 25.21
C TRP A 5 13.85 5.76 24.37
N ASN A 6 14.37 5.89 23.16
CA ASN A 6 13.87 6.86 22.19
C ASN A 6 12.55 6.35 21.60
N SER A 7 11.48 7.12 21.78
CA SER A 7 10.14 6.77 21.30
C SER A 7 9.92 7.02 19.81
N GLY A 8 10.87 7.65 19.12
CA GLY A 8 10.73 8.09 17.73
C GLY A 8 9.85 9.34 17.56
N MET A 9 9.31 9.90 18.65
CA MET A 9 8.54 11.14 18.62
C MET A 9 9.44 12.35 18.83
N PHE A 10 9.33 13.34 17.94
CA PHE A 10 10.07 14.59 18.02
C PHE A 10 9.14 15.79 17.99
N MET A 11 9.47 16.80 18.79
CA MET A 11 8.81 18.09 18.75
C MET A 11 9.87 19.19 18.70
N PHE A 12 9.83 19.98 17.63
CA PHE A 12 10.76 21.08 17.44
C PHE A 12 10.12 22.18 16.60
N ARG A 13 10.67 23.39 16.68
CA ARG A 13 10.32 24.46 15.74
C ARG A 13 10.94 24.14 14.38
N ALA A 14 10.14 24.18 13.31
CA ALA A 14 10.60 23.87 11.95
C ALA A 14 11.90 24.60 11.57
N LYS A 15 11.98 25.91 11.83
CA LYS A 15 13.19 26.72 11.55
C LYS A 15 14.44 26.20 12.28
N LYS A 16 14.30 25.75 13.54
CA LYS A 16 15.43 25.23 14.32
C LYS A 16 15.89 23.88 13.78
N TYR A 17 14.94 22.99 13.47
CA TYR A 17 15.28 21.71 12.84
C TYR A 17 15.99 21.90 11.50
N LEU A 18 15.48 22.76 10.61
CA LEU A 18 16.14 23.04 9.33
C LEU A 18 17.56 23.60 9.51
N SER A 19 17.80 24.41 10.55
CA SER A 19 19.16 24.89 10.84
C SER A 19 20.11 23.81 11.35
N GLU A 20 19.62 22.86 12.15
CA GLU A 20 20.42 21.70 12.60
C GLU A 20 20.67 20.73 11.42
N LEU A 21 19.65 20.50 10.58
CA LEU A 21 19.78 19.66 9.39
C LEU A 21 20.79 20.27 8.40
N ALA A 22 20.73 21.57 8.14
CA ALA A 22 21.71 22.27 7.31
C ALA A 22 23.15 22.11 7.83
N LYS A 23 23.32 22.02 9.16
CA LYS A 23 24.63 21.87 9.80
C LYS A 23 25.19 20.45 9.67
N PHE A 24 24.35 19.44 9.83
CA PHE A 24 24.81 18.05 9.93
C PHE A 24 24.62 17.22 8.66
N ARG A 25 23.58 17.53 7.87
CA ARG A 25 23.19 16.86 6.61
C ARG A 25 22.66 17.88 5.59
N PRO A 26 23.53 18.81 5.13
CA PRO A 26 23.13 19.81 4.12
C PRO A 26 22.66 19.16 2.82
N ASP A 27 23.22 18.00 2.46
CA ASP A 27 22.84 17.18 1.32
C ASP A 27 21.37 16.71 1.37
N ILE A 28 20.88 16.25 2.53
CA ILE A 28 19.45 15.92 2.72
C ILE A 28 18.59 17.19 2.57
N LEU A 29 19.00 18.29 3.20
CA LEU A 29 18.24 19.54 3.15
C LEU A 29 18.09 20.05 1.71
N GLU A 30 19.17 20.07 0.94
CA GLU A 30 19.20 20.53 -0.45
C GLU A 30 18.32 19.66 -1.34
N ALA A 31 18.41 18.33 -1.22
CA ALA A 31 17.57 17.40 -1.98
C ALA A 31 16.07 17.58 -1.65
N CYS A 32 15.72 17.64 -0.37
CA CYS A 32 14.34 17.90 0.05
C CYS A 32 13.82 19.25 -0.46
N GLN A 33 14.63 20.31 -0.40
CA GLN A 33 14.22 21.63 -0.87
C GLN A 33 14.03 21.67 -2.38
N ALA A 34 14.92 21.02 -3.15
CA ALA A 34 14.76 20.87 -4.59
C ALA A 34 13.47 20.13 -4.95
N ALA A 35 13.20 19.02 -4.24
CA ALA A 35 12.03 18.19 -4.48
C ALA A 35 10.71 18.92 -4.17
N VAL A 36 10.66 19.68 -3.06
CA VAL A 36 9.49 20.50 -2.70
C VAL A 36 9.30 21.68 -3.65
N ASN A 37 10.38 22.32 -4.10
CA ASN A 37 10.28 23.44 -5.05
C ASN A 37 9.79 23.00 -6.43
N ALA A 38 10.08 21.76 -6.81
CA ALA A 38 9.62 21.14 -8.06
C ALA A 38 8.28 20.40 -7.91
N ALA A 39 7.65 20.47 -6.73
CA ALA A 39 6.40 19.77 -6.47
C ALA A 39 5.24 20.31 -7.33
N ASP A 40 4.44 19.39 -7.86
CA ASP A 40 3.18 19.76 -8.50
C ASP A 40 2.09 19.93 -7.42
N ASN A 41 1.54 21.13 -7.37
CA ASN A 41 0.45 21.52 -6.47
C ASN A 41 -0.90 21.62 -7.19
N GLY A 42 -0.99 21.16 -8.44
CA GLY A 42 -2.16 21.30 -9.31
C GLY A 42 -3.30 20.31 -9.02
N SER A 43 -3.11 19.36 -8.11
CA SER A 43 -4.10 18.34 -7.75
C SER A 43 -4.50 18.45 -6.26
N ASP A 44 -5.47 17.64 -5.81
CA ASP A 44 -5.85 17.55 -4.38
C ASP A 44 -4.71 17.07 -3.45
N PHE A 45 -3.52 16.78 -4.00
CA PHE A 45 -2.33 16.36 -3.28
C PHE A 45 -1.06 17.02 -3.83
N ILE A 46 -0.06 17.17 -2.95
CA ILE A 46 1.29 17.60 -3.31
C ILE A 46 2.03 16.39 -3.89
N SER A 47 2.44 16.46 -5.15
CA SER A 47 3.22 15.41 -5.81
C SER A 47 4.69 15.82 -5.90
N ILE A 48 5.58 15.04 -5.29
CA ILE A 48 7.02 15.27 -5.33
C ILE A 48 7.63 14.50 -6.52
N PRO A 49 8.47 15.12 -7.37
CA PRO A 49 9.12 14.42 -8.47
C PRO A 49 10.04 13.31 -7.98
N HIS A 50 9.79 12.09 -8.44
CA HIS A 50 10.54 10.88 -8.07
C HIS A 50 12.05 11.06 -8.26
N ASP A 51 12.48 11.44 -9.47
CA ASP A 51 13.91 11.49 -9.82
C ASP A 51 14.68 12.52 -8.98
N ILE A 52 14.02 13.59 -8.54
CA ILE A 52 14.65 14.60 -7.67
C ILE A 52 14.72 14.08 -6.23
N PHE A 53 13.64 13.47 -5.74
CA PHE A 53 13.60 12.97 -4.36
C PHE A 53 14.50 11.74 -4.15
N CYS A 54 14.71 10.92 -5.17
CA CYS A 54 15.61 9.77 -5.12
C CYS A 54 17.08 10.13 -4.88
N GLU A 55 17.47 11.38 -5.14
CA GLU A 55 18.80 11.89 -4.80
C GLU A 55 18.96 12.17 -3.28
N CYS A 56 17.86 12.20 -2.52
CA CYS A 56 17.91 12.38 -1.08
C CYS A 56 18.48 11.12 -0.41
N PRO A 57 19.55 11.25 0.39
CA PRO A 57 20.10 10.13 1.13
C PRO A 57 19.09 9.51 2.12
N ASP A 58 19.05 8.18 2.18
CA ASP A 58 18.22 7.41 3.12
C ASP A 58 18.94 7.26 4.47
N GLU A 59 18.74 8.22 5.38
CA GLU A 59 19.25 8.18 6.76
C GLU A 59 18.16 8.65 7.73
N SER A 60 18.01 7.95 8.87
CA SER A 60 17.01 8.35 9.87
C SER A 60 17.39 9.68 10.55
N VAL A 61 16.37 10.39 11.04
CA VAL A 61 16.57 11.66 11.77
C VAL A 61 17.44 11.49 13.02
N ASP A 62 17.42 10.30 13.62
CA ASP A 62 18.25 9.96 14.79
C ASP A 62 19.74 10.12 14.47
N TYR A 63 20.21 9.46 13.40
CA TYR A 63 21.61 9.53 12.97
C TYR A 63 21.94 10.86 12.26
N ALA A 64 21.01 11.37 11.47
CA ALA A 64 21.21 12.59 10.69
C ALA A 64 21.40 13.81 11.59
N VAL A 65 20.59 13.93 12.65
CA VAL A 65 20.52 15.14 13.49
C VAL A 65 20.63 14.84 14.98
N MET A 66 19.83 13.91 15.52
CA MET A 66 19.62 13.84 16.98
C MET A 66 20.83 13.33 17.76
N GLU A 67 21.64 12.44 17.19
CA GLU A 67 22.91 12.01 17.80
C GLU A 67 23.98 13.10 17.83
N LYS A 68 23.85 14.12 16.96
CA LYS A 68 24.88 15.15 16.73
C LYS A 68 24.52 16.50 17.36
N THR A 69 23.23 16.76 17.56
CA THR A 69 22.76 18.04 18.09
C THR A 69 23.10 18.20 19.57
N ALA A 70 23.53 19.40 19.95
CA ALA A 70 23.76 19.76 21.34
C ALA A 70 22.49 20.33 22.02
N ASP A 71 21.43 20.56 21.24
CA ASP A 71 20.21 21.26 21.69
C ASP A 71 19.04 20.29 21.98
N ALA A 72 19.30 18.98 22.03
CA ALA A 72 18.28 17.99 22.35
C ALA A 72 17.90 18.04 23.82
N VAL A 73 16.59 17.91 24.09
CA VAL A 73 16.03 17.76 25.44
C VAL A 73 15.11 16.54 25.43
N VAL A 74 15.25 15.68 26.44
CA VAL A 74 14.41 14.50 26.63
C VAL A 74 13.34 14.80 27.66
N VAL A 75 12.09 14.49 27.33
CA VAL A 75 10.97 14.52 28.27
C VAL A 75 10.56 13.09 28.54
N GLY A 76 10.61 12.68 29.82
CA GLY A 76 10.14 11.36 30.22
C GLY A 76 8.64 11.22 29.95
N LEU A 77 8.25 10.10 29.35
CA LEU A 77 6.86 9.75 29.07
C LEU A 77 6.41 8.66 30.03
N ASP A 78 5.40 8.96 30.85
CA ASP A 78 4.71 7.99 31.72
C ASP A 78 3.41 7.57 31.05
N ALA A 79 3.54 6.66 30.08
CA ALA A 79 2.43 6.08 29.33
C ALA A 79 2.80 4.68 28.84
N ASP A 80 1.79 3.85 28.60
CA ASP A 80 1.96 2.58 27.89
C ASP A 80 2.36 2.88 26.44
N TRP A 81 3.66 2.77 26.15
CA TRP A 81 4.24 3.04 24.84
C TRP A 81 4.83 1.75 24.25
N SER A 82 4.52 1.50 22.98
CA SER A 82 5.10 0.43 22.17
C SER A 82 5.33 0.97 20.77
N ASP A 83 6.44 0.61 20.14
CA ASP A 83 6.77 0.99 18.77
C ASP A 83 5.89 0.26 17.73
N VAL A 84 5.09 -0.72 18.17
CA VAL A 84 4.30 -1.64 17.33
C VAL A 84 5.13 -2.10 16.12
N GLY A 85 6.42 -2.38 16.34
CA GLY A 85 7.36 -2.73 15.30
C GLY A 85 7.37 -4.22 14.93
N SER A 86 6.56 -5.03 15.63
CA SER A 86 6.51 -6.47 15.45
C SER A 86 5.12 -7.05 15.70
N TRP A 87 4.87 -8.23 15.13
CA TRP A 87 3.65 -8.99 15.41
C TRP A 87 3.50 -9.38 16.89
N SER A 88 4.61 -9.49 17.63
CA SER A 88 4.59 -9.74 19.07
C SER A 88 4.04 -8.54 19.84
N ALA A 89 4.45 -7.32 19.45
CA ALA A 89 3.95 -6.09 20.05
C ALA A 89 2.42 -5.95 19.86
N LEU A 90 1.91 -6.32 18.68
CA LEU A 90 0.46 -6.35 18.43
C LEU A 90 -0.27 -7.31 19.36
N TRP A 91 0.29 -8.49 19.63
CA TRP A 91 -0.28 -9.40 20.63
C TRP A 91 -0.24 -8.83 22.04
N GLU A 92 0.85 -8.16 22.43
CA GLU A 92 1.01 -7.59 23.77
C GLU A 92 -0.07 -6.54 24.08
N VAL A 93 -0.32 -5.62 23.13
CA VAL A 93 -1.26 -4.51 23.32
C VAL A 93 -2.73 -4.89 23.06
N SER A 94 -2.98 -6.04 22.45
CA SER A 94 -4.33 -6.46 22.11
C SER A 94 -5.05 -7.16 23.28
N PRO A 95 -6.40 -7.04 23.36
CA PRO A 95 -7.20 -7.83 24.29
C PRO A 95 -7.03 -9.33 24.03
N LYS A 96 -6.87 -10.10 25.11
CA LYS A 96 -6.64 -11.55 25.07
C LYS A 96 -7.84 -12.30 25.62
N ASP A 97 -8.07 -13.50 25.12
CA ASP A 97 -8.98 -14.45 25.74
C ASP A 97 -8.37 -15.10 27.01
N GLU A 98 -9.11 -16.01 27.63
CA GLU A 98 -8.67 -16.74 28.84
C GLU A 98 -7.42 -17.60 28.63
N GLN A 99 -7.11 -17.99 27.39
CA GLN A 99 -5.95 -18.79 27.00
C GLN A 99 -4.81 -17.91 26.44
N GLY A 100 -4.93 -16.59 26.53
CA GLY A 100 -3.91 -15.65 26.05
C GLY A 100 -3.92 -15.45 24.54
N ASN A 101 -4.94 -15.91 23.81
CA ASN A 101 -5.03 -15.71 22.37
C ASN A 101 -5.59 -14.33 22.02
N VAL A 102 -5.14 -13.80 20.89
CA VAL A 102 -5.66 -12.58 20.26
C VAL A 102 -6.21 -12.98 18.90
N LEU A 103 -7.50 -12.74 18.67
CA LEU A 103 -8.20 -13.09 17.43
C LEU A 103 -8.73 -11.82 16.76
N SER A 104 -8.36 -11.61 15.50
CA SER A 104 -8.85 -10.52 14.65
C SER A 104 -9.33 -11.08 13.31
N GLY A 105 -10.55 -10.72 12.91
CA GLY A 105 -11.19 -11.25 11.71
C GLY A 105 -11.86 -12.61 11.92
N ASP A 106 -12.01 -13.39 10.85
CA ASP A 106 -12.63 -14.72 10.91
C ASP A 106 -11.61 -15.76 11.40
N ALA A 107 -11.59 -15.98 12.72
CA ALA A 107 -10.63 -16.87 13.38
C ALA A 107 -11.31 -17.71 14.46
N TRP A 108 -10.85 -18.95 14.59
CA TRP A 108 -11.32 -19.89 15.59
C TRP A 108 -10.17 -20.70 16.17
N VAL A 109 -10.23 -20.96 17.47
CA VAL A 109 -9.20 -21.69 18.22
C VAL A 109 -9.79 -22.86 19.00
N HIS A 110 -9.03 -23.94 19.12
CA HIS A 110 -9.35 -25.08 19.96
C HIS A 110 -8.10 -25.68 20.59
N ASN A 111 -8.05 -25.74 21.92
CA ASN A 111 -6.88 -26.18 22.67
C ASN A 111 -5.61 -25.47 22.19
N SER A 112 -5.64 -24.13 22.14
CA SER A 112 -4.52 -23.31 21.66
C SER A 112 -4.31 -22.14 22.60
N GLU A 113 -3.05 -21.76 22.82
CA GLU A 113 -2.68 -20.77 23.84
C GLU A 113 -1.67 -19.75 23.30
N ASN A 114 -1.75 -18.52 23.81
CA ASN A 114 -0.80 -17.44 23.52
C ASN A 114 -0.58 -17.16 22.01
N CYS A 115 -1.59 -17.41 21.18
CA CYS A 115 -1.53 -17.16 19.73
C CYS A 115 -2.01 -15.76 19.35
N TYR A 116 -1.41 -15.17 18.32
CA TYR A 116 -1.96 -14.01 17.63
C TYR A 116 -2.45 -14.46 16.26
N ILE A 117 -3.75 -14.34 16.01
CA ILE A 117 -4.37 -14.72 14.75
C ILE A 117 -5.06 -13.50 14.14
N ASN A 118 -4.62 -13.10 12.96
CA ASN A 118 -5.21 -12.04 12.18
C ASN A 118 -5.57 -12.57 10.79
N SER A 119 -6.83 -12.42 10.39
CA SER A 119 -7.28 -12.81 9.06
C SER A 119 -8.15 -11.76 8.39
N ASP A 120 -7.80 -11.40 7.15
CA ASP A 120 -8.54 -10.41 6.37
C ASP A 120 -9.76 -11.01 5.66
N GLU A 121 -9.67 -12.24 5.13
CA GLU A 121 -10.71 -12.83 4.26
C GLU A 121 -11.05 -14.30 4.53
N LYS A 122 -10.18 -15.07 5.18
CA LYS A 122 -10.33 -16.53 5.31
C LYS A 122 -10.56 -16.93 6.75
N LEU A 123 -11.35 -17.96 6.99
CA LEU A 123 -11.36 -18.60 8.30
C LEU A 123 -9.95 -19.15 8.62
N VAL A 124 -9.37 -18.72 9.72
CA VAL A 124 -8.18 -19.35 10.31
C VAL A 124 -8.61 -20.20 11.50
N ALA A 125 -8.51 -21.52 11.37
CA ALA A 125 -8.72 -22.46 12.46
C ALA A 125 -7.39 -22.95 13.03
N ALA A 126 -7.12 -22.66 14.31
CA ALA A 126 -5.92 -23.10 15.01
C ALA A 126 -6.29 -24.15 16.08
N ILE A 127 -5.68 -25.33 16.00
CA ILE A 127 -6.03 -26.47 16.85
C ILE A 127 -4.75 -27.07 17.44
N GLY A 128 -4.65 -27.13 18.77
CA GLY A 128 -3.49 -27.75 19.43
C GLY A 128 -2.17 -27.00 19.25
N VAL A 129 -2.21 -25.69 18.99
CA VAL A 129 -1.00 -24.88 18.73
C VAL A 129 -0.80 -23.81 19.79
N GLU A 130 0.46 -23.47 20.03
CA GLU A 130 0.82 -22.53 21.08
C GLU A 130 1.86 -21.52 20.59
N ASN A 131 1.77 -20.29 21.10
CA ASN A 131 2.77 -19.24 20.90
C ASN A 131 3.05 -18.92 19.41
N LEU A 132 2.02 -18.97 18.56
CA LEU A 132 2.12 -18.68 17.14
C LEU A 132 1.58 -17.29 16.79
N VAL A 133 2.21 -16.66 15.80
CA VAL A 133 1.62 -15.59 15.01
C VAL A 133 1.15 -16.21 13.70
N ILE A 134 -0.15 -16.10 13.42
CA ILE A 134 -0.79 -16.52 12.18
C ILE A 134 -1.44 -15.30 11.55
N VAL A 135 -0.92 -14.85 10.41
CA VAL A 135 -1.47 -13.72 9.67
C VAL A 135 -1.87 -14.19 8.30
N SER A 136 -3.14 -14.07 7.96
CA SER A 136 -3.71 -14.44 6.66
C SER A 136 -4.20 -13.19 5.94
N THR A 137 -3.40 -12.68 5.02
CA THR A 137 -3.78 -11.59 4.13
C THR A 137 -4.39 -12.14 2.84
N LYS A 138 -4.83 -11.23 1.98
CA LYS A 138 -5.38 -11.51 0.64
C LYS A 138 -4.44 -12.32 -0.27
N ASP A 139 -3.13 -12.21 -0.07
CA ASP A 139 -2.07 -12.68 -0.97
C ASP A 139 -1.06 -13.65 -0.32
N ALA A 140 -0.95 -13.68 1.01
CA ALA A 140 -0.01 -14.53 1.72
C ALA A 140 -0.53 -15.01 3.08
N VAL A 141 0.07 -16.08 3.58
CA VAL A 141 -0.12 -16.54 4.97
C VAL A 141 1.24 -16.61 5.65
N LEU A 142 1.39 -15.89 6.74
CA LEU A 142 2.55 -15.97 7.63
C LEU A 142 2.18 -16.84 8.83
N VAL A 143 3.00 -17.85 9.09
CA VAL A 143 2.96 -18.63 10.33
C VAL A 143 4.36 -18.62 10.93
N MET A 144 4.48 -18.13 12.16
CA MET A 144 5.76 -18.12 12.87
C MET A 144 5.56 -18.26 14.37
N ASN A 145 6.60 -18.69 15.06
CA ASN A 145 6.63 -18.58 16.51
C ASN A 145 6.70 -17.09 16.91
N ARG A 146 5.90 -16.67 17.89
CA ARG A 146 5.78 -15.28 18.33
C ARG A 146 7.09 -14.71 18.89
N GLU A 147 7.98 -15.54 19.43
CA GLU A 147 9.31 -15.10 19.92
C GLU A 147 10.29 -14.81 18.78
N ARG A 148 9.98 -15.27 17.56
CA ARG A 148 10.82 -15.07 16.36
C ARG A 148 10.29 -13.97 15.45
N SER A 149 9.55 -13.00 15.98
CA SER A 149 8.90 -11.98 15.16
C SER A 149 9.85 -11.16 14.28
N GLN A 150 11.09 -10.97 14.71
CA GLN A 150 12.13 -10.28 13.93
C GLN A 150 12.57 -11.07 12.67
N ASP A 151 12.37 -12.39 12.65
CA ASP A 151 12.72 -13.24 11.51
C ASP A 151 11.78 -13.05 10.31
N VAL A 152 10.71 -12.25 10.43
CA VAL A 152 9.85 -11.88 9.29
C VAL A 152 10.66 -11.26 8.13
N LYS A 153 11.78 -10.57 8.44
CA LYS A 153 12.70 -10.02 7.46
C LYS A 153 13.29 -11.09 6.53
N LYS A 154 13.52 -12.32 7.04
CA LYS A 154 14.01 -13.45 6.24
C LYS A 154 12.98 -13.91 5.21
N ALA A 155 11.69 -13.88 5.56
CA ALA A 155 10.63 -14.16 4.60
C ALA A 155 10.61 -13.09 3.49
N VAL A 156 10.74 -11.80 3.85
CA VAL A 156 10.84 -10.71 2.88
C VAL A 156 12.06 -10.86 1.96
N GLU A 157 13.22 -11.23 2.50
CA GLU A 157 14.43 -11.52 1.71
C GLU A 157 14.24 -12.69 0.75
N PHE A 158 13.60 -13.78 1.20
CA PHE A 158 13.24 -14.91 0.35
C PHE A 158 12.34 -14.47 -0.81
N LEU A 159 11.30 -13.67 -0.53
CA LEU A 159 10.42 -13.14 -1.57
C LEU A 159 11.18 -12.27 -2.58
N LYS A 160 12.11 -11.42 -2.11
CA LYS A 160 13.00 -10.60 -2.97
C LYS A 160 13.84 -11.47 -3.90
N GLN A 161 14.52 -12.49 -3.36
CA GLN A 161 15.40 -13.39 -4.12
C GLN A 161 14.64 -14.20 -5.18
N ASN A 162 13.38 -14.54 -4.90
CA ASN A 162 12.53 -15.32 -5.80
C ASN A 162 11.65 -14.45 -6.71
N GLN A 163 11.90 -13.14 -6.77
CA GLN A 163 11.15 -12.18 -7.61
C GLN A 163 9.63 -12.22 -7.38
N ARG A 164 9.23 -12.53 -6.15
CA ARG A 164 7.83 -12.56 -5.72
C ARG A 164 7.32 -11.14 -5.43
N SER A 165 6.02 -10.91 -5.45
CA SER A 165 5.43 -9.55 -5.39
C SER A 165 4.80 -9.19 -4.05
N GLU A 166 4.56 -10.15 -3.16
CA GLU A 166 3.80 -10.01 -1.91
C GLU A 166 4.43 -9.00 -0.94
N TYR A 167 5.75 -8.79 -1.00
CA TYR A 167 6.41 -7.75 -0.18
C TYR A 167 6.34 -6.34 -0.79
N LYS A 168 5.97 -6.22 -2.07
CA LYS A 168 5.92 -4.94 -2.80
C LYS A 168 4.50 -4.42 -2.97
N ARG A 169 3.56 -5.33 -3.21
CA ARG A 169 2.21 -4.99 -3.65
C ARG A 169 1.21 -5.77 -2.82
N HIS A 170 0.40 -5.03 -2.08
CA HIS A 170 -0.84 -5.58 -1.56
C HIS A 170 -1.77 -5.90 -2.74
N ARG A 171 -2.56 -6.97 -2.65
CA ARG A 171 -3.53 -7.38 -3.70
C ARG A 171 -4.46 -6.23 -4.12
N GLU A 172 -4.76 -5.36 -3.15
CA GLU A 172 -5.54 -4.15 -3.33
C GLU A 172 -4.63 -2.93 -3.42
N ILE A 173 -4.73 -2.22 -4.53
CA ILE A 173 -3.88 -1.09 -4.87
C ILE A 173 -4.71 0.18 -4.97
N TYR A 174 -4.34 1.20 -4.19
CA TYR A 174 -5.00 2.51 -4.20
C TYR A 174 -4.43 3.42 -5.28
N ARG A 175 -5.32 4.20 -5.89
CA ARG A 175 -5.06 5.12 -6.99
C ARG A 175 -5.84 6.42 -6.75
N PRO A 176 -5.38 7.58 -7.26
CA PRO A 176 -6.13 8.83 -7.23
C PRO A 176 -7.61 8.74 -7.62
N TRP A 177 -7.95 7.87 -8.58
CA TRP A 177 -9.34 7.64 -9.03
C TRP A 177 -10.12 6.60 -8.20
N GLY A 178 -9.49 5.87 -7.28
CA GLY A 178 -10.14 4.78 -6.52
C GLY A 178 -9.18 3.65 -6.14
N ARG A 179 -9.57 2.40 -6.37
CA ARG A 179 -8.73 1.22 -6.05
C ARG A 179 -8.94 0.06 -7.03
N CYS A 180 -7.94 -0.81 -7.13
CA CYS A 180 -7.96 -2.03 -7.93
C CYS A 180 -7.56 -3.22 -7.05
N ASP A 181 -8.40 -4.25 -6.96
CA ASP A 181 -8.12 -5.52 -6.30
C ASP A 181 -7.90 -6.61 -7.36
N VAL A 182 -6.70 -7.19 -7.42
CA VAL A 182 -6.36 -8.26 -8.37
C VAL A 182 -6.91 -9.59 -7.83
N VAL A 183 -8.05 -10.02 -8.34
CA VAL A 183 -8.76 -11.22 -7.87
C VAL A 183 -8.13 -12.49 -8.42
N VAL A 184 -7.72 -12.47 -9.70
CA VAL A 184 -7.09 -13.60 -10.38
C VAL A 184 -5.90 -13.10 -11.18
N GLN A 185 -4.75 -13.77 -11.04
CA GLN A 185 -3.56 -13.49 -11.82
C GLN A 185 -3.00 -14.79 -12.40
N THR A 186 -2.98 -14.90 -13.72
CA THR A 186 -2.44 -16.08 -14.42
C THR A 186 -1.61 -15.64 -15.63
N PRO A 187 -0.82 -16.54 -16.25
CA PRO A 187 -0.04 -16.19 -17.43
C PRO A 187 -0.87 -15.77 -18.65
N ARG A 188 -2.18 -16.04 -18.69
CA ARG A 188 -3.04 -15.84 -19.87
C ARG A 188 -4.20 -14.88 -19.65
N PHE A 189 -4.62 -14.69 -18.41
CA PHE A 189 -5.64 -13.74 -18.06
C PHE A 189 -5.49 -13.24 -16.62
N ASN A 190 -5.93 -12.00 -16.40
CA ASN A 190 -6.11 -11.42 -15.07
C ASN A 190 -7.58 -11.02 -14.89
N VAL A 191 -8.07 -11.09 -13.66
CA VAL A 191 -9.38 -10.56 -13.27
C VAL A 191 -9.17 -9.55 -12.16
N ASN A 192 -9.54 -8.30 -12.43
CA ASN A 192 -9.44 -7.20 -11.51
C ASN A 192 -10.83 -6.76 -11.10
N ARG A 193 -11.02 -6.49 -9.81
CA ARG A 193 -12.17 -5.76 -9.29
C ARG A 193 -11.76 -4.33 -9.04
N ILE A 194 -12.36 -3.41 -9.77
CA ILE A 194 -12.00 -2.00 -9.75
C ILE A 194 -13.14 -1.19 -9.13
N THR A 195 -12.81 -0.37 -8.13
CA THR A 195 -13.72 0.63 -7.55
C THR A 195 -13.26 2.01 -8.01
N VAL A 196 -14.11 2.73 -8.74
CA VAL A 196 -13.86 4.12 -9.15
C VAL A 196 -14.72 5.05 -8.31
N LYS A 197 -14.09 6.01 -7.61
CA LYS A 197 -14.80 6.99 -6.78
C LYS A 197 -15.66 7.93 -7.64
N PRO A 198 -16.73 8.55 -7.11
CA PRO A 198 -17.49 9.59 -7.84
C PRO A 198 -16.57 10.66 -8.43
N GLY A 199 -16.74 10.96 -9.72
CA GLY A 199 -15.89 11.90 -10.47
C GLY A 199 -14.47 11.40 -10.79
N GLY A 200 -14.11 10.17 -10.37
CA GLY A 200 -12.85 9.54 -10.74
C GLY A 200 -12.87 9.04 -12.18
N ALA A 201 -11.73 9.15 -12.86
CA ALA A 201 -11.56 8.66 -14.22
C ALA A 201 -10.18 8.00 -14.41
N PHE A 202 -10.07 7.08 -15.37
CA PHE A 202 -8.79 6.59 -15.85
C PHE A 202 -8.21 7.55 -16.89
N SER A 203 -6.88 7.70 -16.90
CA SER A 203 -6.18 8.33 -18.01
C SER A 203 -6.46 7.57 -19.30
N MET A 204 -6.54 8.29 -20.43
CA MET A 204 -6.74 7.65 -21.74
C MET A 204 -5.55 6.74 -22.02
N GLN A 205 -5.82 5.46 -22.29
CA GLN A 205 -4.78 4.44 -22.41
C GLN A 205 -5.05 3.46 -23.55
N MET A 206 -4.03 2.70 -23.92
CA MET A 206 -4.10 1.58 -24.86
C MET A 206 -3.09 0.49 -24.49
N HIS A 207 -3.31 -0.72 -25.02
CA HIS A 207 -2.44 -1.88 -24.83
C HIS A 207 -2.15 -2.59 -26.15
N HIS A 208 -0.92 -3.07 -26.36
CA HIS A 208 -0.54 -3.77 -27.60
C HIS A 208 -0.71 -5.28 -27.53
N HIS A 209 -0.75 -5.88 -26.35
CA HIS A 209 -0.66 -7.34 -26.21
C HIS A 209 -1.86 -7.99 -25.49
N ARG A 210 -2.81 -7.18 -25.02
CA ARG A 210 -4.01 -7.65 -24.31
C ARG A 210 -5.28 -6.97 -24.79
N ALA A 211 -6.36 -7.74 -24.76
CA ALA A 211 -7.73 -7.23 -24.84
C ALA A 211 -8.34 -7.24 -23.43
N GLU A 212 -9.38 -6.43 -23.25
CA GLU A 212 -10.07 -6.33 -21.97
C GLU A 212 -11.58 -6.53 -22.14
N HIS A 213 -12.22 -7.05 -21.11
CA HIS A 213 -13.68 -7.10 -21.01
C HIS A 213 -14.09 -6.51 -19.68
N TRP A 214 -14.88 -5.44 -19.72
CA TRP A 214 -15.36 -4.76 -18.53
C TRP A 214 -16.84 -5.07 -18.31
N VAL A 215 -17.21 -5.38 -17.07
CA VAL A 215 -18.60 -5.59 -16.62
C VAL A 215 -18.88 -4.66 -15.45
N ILE A 216 -19.94 -3.86 -15.53
CA ILE A 216 -20.34 -2.98 -14.42
C ILE A 216 -21.09 -3.80 -13.38
N LEU A 217 -20.57 -3.86 -12.16
CA LEU A 217 -21.18 -4.57 -11.03
C LEU A 217 -22.12 -3.67 -10.23
N ALA A 218 -21.81 -2.38 -10.12
CA ALA A 218 -22.62 -1.39 -9.39
C ALA A 218 -22.39 0.01 -9.95
N GLY A 219 -23.45 0.83 -10.01
CA GLY A 219 -23.36 2.24 -10.44
C GLY A 219 -23.42 2.45 -11.96
N THR A 220 -22.86 3.57 -12.43
CA THR A 220 -22.86 3.96 -13.86
C THR A 220 -21.48 4.43 -14.27
N GLY A 221 -20.93 3.83 -15.33
CA GLY A 221 -19.65 4.21 -15.92
C GLY A 221 -19.84 4.85 -17.29
N GLN A 222 -19.10 5.92 -17.57
CA GLN A 222 -18.93 6.44 -18.91
C GLN A 222 -17.67 5.84 -19.52
N VAL A 223 -17.85 5.05 -20.57
CA VAL A 223 -16.74 4.40 -21.29
C VAL A 223 -16.48 5.16 -22.58
N THR A 224 -15.20 5.41 -22.86
CA THR A 224 -14.73 5.83 -24.18
C THR A 224 -13.96 4.69 -24.83
N VAL A 225 -14.27 4.33 -26.08
CA VAL A 225 -13.49 3.39 -26.90
C VAL A 225 -13.32 3.96 -28.31
N ASN A 226 -12.09 4.17 -28.77
CA ASN A 226 -11.76 4.76 -30.07
C ASN A 226 -12.57 6.02 -30.38
N GLY A 227 -12.67 6.92 -29.38
CA GLY A 227 -13.41 8.18 -29.48
C GLY A 227 -14.94 8.07 -29.36
N LYS A 228 -15.53 6.87 -29.30
CA LYS A 228 -16.96 6.69 -29.04
C LYS A 228 -17.24 6.64 -27.55
N GLN A 229 -18.12 7.50 -27.08
CA GLN A 229 -18.55 7.56 -25.68
C GLN A 229 -19.94 6.97 -25.49
N PHE A 230 -20.11 6.15 -24.46
CA PHE A 230 -21.40 5.59 -24.06
C PHE A 230 -21.44 5.29 -22.57
N LEU A 231 -22.64 5.21 -22.01
CA LEU A 231 -22.86 4.86 -20.61
C LEU A 231 -23.11 3.35 -20.48
N LEU A 232 -22.52 2.76 -19.46
CA LEU A 232 -22.81 1.42 -18.99
C LEU A 232 -23.34 1.49 -17.56
N THR A 233 -24.37 0.70 -17.29
CA THR A 233 -25.02 0.52 -15.99
C THR A 233 -24.88 -0.94 -15.54
N GLU A 234 -25.37 -1.25 -14.35
CA GLU A 234 -25.25 -2.58 -13.74
C GLU A 234 -25.59 -3.73 -14.70
N ASN A 235 -24.73 -4.76 -14.67
CA ASN A 235 -24.79 -5.96 -15.51
C ASN A 235 -24.59 -5.71 -17.02
N GLN A 236 -24.28 -4.49 -17.45
CA GLN A 236 -23.85 -4.20 -18.81
C GLN A 236 -22.33 -4.36 -18.93
N SER A 237 -21.86 -4.61 -20.16
CA SER A 237 -20.46 -4.88 -20.42
C SER A 237 -19.97 -4.29 -21.74
N THR A 238 -18.65 -4.17 -21.88
CA THR A 238 -18.00 -3.77 -23.12
C THR A 238 -16.70 -4.52 -23.32
N PHE A 239 -16.39 -4.81 -24.58
CA PHE A 239 -15.11 -5.38 -25.00
C PHE A 239 -14.18 -4.27 -25.48
N ILE A 240 -12.93 -4.30 -25.04
CA ILE A 240 -11.85 -3.41 -25.43
C ILE A 240 -10.87 -4.20 -26.32
N PRO A 241 -10.88 -3.98 -27.64
CA PRO A 241 -9.96 -4.65 -28.54
C PRO A 241 -8.50 -4.26 -28.28
N ILE A 242 -7.57 -5.14 -28.69
CA ILE A 242 -6.13 -4.85 -28.68
C ILE A 242 -5.87 -3.58 -29.52
N GLY A 243 -5.06 -2.67 -28.98
CA GLY A 243 -4.70 -1.41 -29.64
C GLY A 243 -5.80 -0.34 -29.63
N ALA A 244 -6.96 -0.59 -29.02
CA ALA A 244 -7.99 0.42 -28.90
C ALA A 244 -7.64 1.44 -27.81
N GLU A 245 -7.80 2.72 -28.12
CA GLU A 245 -7.74 3.79 -27.13
C GLU A 245 -9.00 3.73 -26.28
N HIS A 246 -8.85 3.68 -24.96
CA HIS A 246 -10.00 3.56 -24.07
C HIS A 246 -9.81 4.27 -22.72
N SER A 247 -10.92 4.64 -22.10
CA SER A 247 -10.97 5.19 -20.75
C SER A 247 -12.30 4.87 -20.06
N LEU A 248 -12.28 4.87 -18.72
CA LEU A 248 -13.46 4.74 -17.87
C LEU A 248 -13.57 5.95 -16.95
N GLU A 249 -14.78 6.49 -16.82
CA GLU A 249 -15.10 7.55 -15.87
C GLU A 249 -16.33 7.15 -15.04
N ASN A 250 -16.37 7.58 -13.77
CA ASN A 250 -17.55 7.50 -12.93
C ASN A 250 -18.26 8.87 -12.88
N PRO A 251 -19.24 9.15 -13.77
CA PRO A 251 -20.03 10.39 -13.73
C PRO A 251 -21.06 10.42 -12.59
N GLY A 252 -21.20 9.31 -11.85
CA GLY A 252 -22.20 9.14 -10.81
C GLY A 252 -21.83 9.81 -9.48
N ARG A 253 -22.70 9.58 -8.48
CA ARG A 253 -22.52 10.06 -7.10
C ARG A 253 -22.23 8.95 -6.10
N ILE A 254 -22.21 7.70 -6.54
CA ILE A 254 -21.84 6.51 -5.75
C ILE A 254 -20.60 5.85 -6.37
N PRO A 255 -19.84 5.05 -5.60
CA PRO A 255 -18.75 4.27 -6.16
C PRO A 255 -19.21 3.40 -7.33
N LEU A 256 -18.43 3.41 -8.41
CA LEU A 256 -18.61 2.55 -9.58
C LEU A 256 -17.76 1.30 -9.38
N GLU A 257 -18.40 0.13 -9.42
CA GLU A 257 -17.72 -1.16 -9.32
C GLU A 257 -17.64 -1.81 -10.69
N VAL A 258 -16.45 -2.19 -11.12
CA VAL A 258 -16.19 -2.81 -12.43
C VAL A 258 -15.39 -4.09 -12.25
N LEU A 259 -15.82 -5.15 -12.92
CA LEU A 259 -14.99 -6.34 -13.13
C LEU A 259 -14.27 -6.18 -14.47
N GLU A 260 -12.95 -6.15 -14.44
CA GLU A 260 -12.11 -6.12 -15.63
C GLU A 260 -11.45 -7.49 -15.82
N ILE A 261 -11.63 -8.06 -17.00
CA ILE A 261 -10.97 -9.30 -17.42
C ILE A 261 -9.96 -8.93 -18.50
N GLN A 262 -8.68 -9.04 -18.19
CA GLN A 262 -7.59 -8.85 -19.14
C GLN A 262 -7.21 -10.21 -19.73
N SER A 263 -7.05 -10.31 -21.04
CA SER A 263 -6.64 -11.55 -21.69
C SER A 263 -5.66 -11.28 -22.83
N GLY A 264 -4.59 -12.06 -22.92
CA GLY A 264 -3.51 -11.74 -23.85
C GLY A 264 -2.32 -12.69 -23.79
N SER A 265 -1.34 -12.44 -24.66
CA SER A 265 -0.03 -13.09 -24.61
C SER A 265 0.91 -12.47 -23.59
N TYR A 266 0.65 -11.22 -23.21
CA TYR A 266 1.43 -10.46 -22.23
C TYR A 266 0.50 -9.54 -21.44
N LEU A 267 0.66 -9.50 -20.12
CA LEU A 267 -0.23 -8.80 -19.18
C LEU A 267 0.54 -7.87 -18.22
N GLY A 268 1.78 -7.53 -18.56
CA GLY A 268 2.60 -6.61 -17.77
C GLY A 268 2.02 -5.20 -17.74
N GLU A 269 2.29 -4.44 -16.67
CA GLU A 269 1.88 -3.03 -16.56
C GLU A 269 2.66 -2.10 -17.50
N ASP A 270 3.79 -2.54 -18.03
CA ASP A 270 4.58 -1.87 -19.06
C ASP A 270 3.95 -1.94 -20.46
N ASP A 271 2.91 -2.75 -20.66
CA ASP A 271 2.07 -2.72 -21.88
C ASP A 271 1.05 -1.55 -21.85
N ILE A 272 0.99 -0.78 -20.77
CA ILE A 272 0.06 0.34 -20.63
C ILE A 272 0.68 1.60 -21.25
N ILE A 273 0.16 2.01 -22.40
CA ILE A 273 0.54 3.28 -23.04
C ILE A 273 -0.51 4.34 -22.69
N ARG A 274 -0.09 5.38 -21.99
CA ARG A 274 -0.96 6.52 -21.61
C ARG A 274 -0.85 7.63 -22.66
N ILE A 275 -1.98 8.01 -23.24
CA ILE A 275 -2.06 8.98 -24.34
C ILE A 275 -2.38 10.38 -23.80
N LYS A 276 -3.27 10.45 -22.80
CA LYS A 276 -3.56 11.66 -22.04
C LYS A 276 -3.56 11.33 -20.57
N ASP A 277 -2.48 11.66 -19.91
CA ASP A 277 -2.37 11.44 -18.48
C ASP A 277 -3.07 12.56 -17.70
N GLN A 278 -4.13 12.21 -16.98
CA GLN A 278 -4.84 13.13 -16.10
C GLN A 278 -4.18 13.27 -14.73
N TYR A 279 -3.22 12.41 -14.37
CA TYR A 279 -2.66 12.33 -13.02
C TYR A 279 -1.12 12.42 -12.96
N GLY A 280 -0.45 12.79 -14.05
CA GLY A 280 0.98 13.12 -14.07
C GLY A 280 1.93 12.02 -13.59
N ARG A 281 1.64 10.75 -13.88
CA ARG A 281 2.49 9.60 -13.54
C ARG A 281 3.34 9.18 -14.73
N CYS A 282 4.62 9.50 -14.65
CA CYS A 282 5.68 8.91 -15.46
C CYS A 282 5.82 7.41 -15.14
#